data_AF-A0A7J4EHX2-F1
#
_entry.id   AF-A0A7J4EHX2-F1
#
_cell.length_a   1.000
_cell.length_b   1.000
_cell.length_c   1.000
_cell.angle_alpha   90.00
_cell.angle_beta   90.00
_cell.angle_gamma   90.00
#
_symmetry.space_group_name_H-M   'P 1'
#
loop_
_entity.id
_entity.type
_entity.pdbx_description
1 polymer ?
#
loop_
_entity_poly.entity_id
_entity_poly.type
_entity_poly.pdbx_seq_one_letter_code
_entity_poly.pdbx_strand_id
1 'polypeptide(L)' 'MKKEFMRAIESEMKRAFIDYSMSVIMSRALPDVRDGLKPVHRRILYAMHEMGLTHEKPYKKAARIVGETLGKYHP' A
#
# COMPACT_ATOMS: atom_id res chain seq x y z
N MET A 1 0.87 11.59 33.69
CA MET A 1 2.27 11.96 33.37
C MET A 1 2.72 11.18 32.15
N LYS A 2 2.87 11.82 30.99
CA LYS A 2 3.59 11.20 29.86
C LYS A 2 5.05 11.07 30.30
N LYS A 3 5.54 9.84 30.48
CA LYS A 3 6.98 9.59 30.60
C LYS A 3 7.58 9.88 29.23
N GLU A 4 8.18 11.05 29.07
CA GLU A 4 9.07 11.33 27.94
C GLU A 4 10.31 10.47 28.13
N PHE A 5 10.42 9.41 27.34
CA PHE A 5 11.65 8.64 27.24
C PHE A 5 12.61 9.44 26.36
N MET A 6 13.63 10.04 26.98
CA MET A 6 14.74 10.65 26.26
C MET A 6 15.46 9.54 25.47
N ARG A 7 15.25 9.51 24.15
CA ARG A 7 15.94 8.60 23.23
C ARG A 7 17.14 9.31 22.63
N ALA A 8 18.27 8.61 22.53
CA ALA A 8 19.41 9.11 21.77
C ALA A 8 19.00 9.34 20.31
N ILE A 9 19.37 10.49 19.74
CA ILE A 9 19.01 10.84 18.36
C ILE A 9 19.53 9.80 17.38
N GLU A 10 20.75 9.30 17.58
CA GLU A 10 21.35 8.26 16.74
C GLU A 10 20.50 6.99 16.70
N SER A 11 20.02 6.53 17.85
CA SER A 11 19.23 5.30 17.93
C SER A 11 17.84 5.47 17.31
N GLU A 12 17.21 6.64 17.50
CA GLU A 12 15.92 6.96 16.87
C GLU A 12 16.05 7.10 15.35
N MET A 13 17.09 7.79 14.86
CA MET A 13 17.34 7.93 13.42
C MET A 13 17.56 6.58 12.75
N LYS A 14 18.41 5.73 13.34
CA LYS A 14 18.66 4.38 12.81
C LYS A 14 17.38 3.56 12.75
N ARG A 15 16.56 3.61 13.80
CA ARG A 15 15.28 2.91 13.84
C ARG A 15 14.31 3.42 12.78
N ALA A 16 14.07 4.73 12.74
CA ALA A 16 13.13 5.35 11.80
C ALA A 16 13.53 5.08 10.34
N PHE A 17 14.83 5.13 10.05
CA PHE A 17 15.36 4.83 8.74
C PHE A 17 15.11 3.37 8.35
N ILE A 18 15.38 2.42 9.24
CA ILE A 18 15.15 0.99 8.97
C ILE A 18 13.65 0.70 8.80
N ASP A 19 12.80 1.24 9.69
CA ASP A 19 11.34 1.03 9.65
C ASP A 19 10.75 1.53 8.32
N TYR A 20 11.15 2.73 7.88
CA TYR A 20 10.70 3.28 6.61
C TYR A 20 11.26 2.51 5.42
N SER A 21 12.57 2.23 5.42
CA SER A 21 13.23 1.53 4.32
C SER A 21 12.63 0.15 4.11
N MET A 22 12.39 -0.59 5.19
CA MET A 22 11.78 -1.92 5.12
C MET A 22 10.35 -1.86 4.59
N SER A 23 9.55 -0.89 5.04
CA SER A 23 8.19 -0.66 4.54
C SER A 23 8.17 -0.35 3.04
N VAL A 24 9.10 0.48 2.56
CA VAL A 24 9.23 0.81 1.14
C VAL A 24 9.61 -0.42 0.32
N ILE A 25 10.62 -1.18 0.75
CA ILE A 25 11.13 -2.34 0.03
C ILE A 25 10.05 -3.42 -0.10
N MET A 26 9.45 -3.83 1.01
CA MET A 26 8.49 -4.94 1.02
C MET A 26 7.10 -4.56 0.51
N SER A 27 6.60 -3.38 0.89
CA SER A 27 5.17 -3.08 0.80
C SER A 27 4.84 -1.95 -0.17
N ARG A 28 5.81 -1.47 -0.96
CA ARG A 28 5.57 -0.37 -1.91
C ARG A 28 6.33 -0.48 -3.23
N ALA A 29 7.66 -0.54 -3.17
CA ALA A 29 8.51 -0.26 -4.31
C ALA A 29 8.77 -1.48 -5.20
N LEU A 30 9.01 -2.65 -4.61
CA LEU A 30 9.36 -3.86 -5.36
C LEU A 30 8.13 -4.73 -5.65
N PRO A 31 8.08 -5.36 -6.83
CA PRO A 31 7.06 -6.36 -7.14
C PRO A 31 7.34 -7.69 -6.42
N ASP A 32 6.29 -8.45 -6.18
CA ASP A 32 6.42 -9.85 -5.74
C ASP A 32 6.81 -10.73 -6.94
N VAL A 33 7.72 -11.69 -6.74
CA VAL A 33 8.20 -12.59 -7.80
C VAL A 33 7.13 -13.49 -8.37
N ARG A 34 6.09 -13.82 -7.58
CA ARG A 34 5.06 -14.80 -7.96
C ARG A 34 4.09 -14.24 -9.01
N ASP A 35 3.78 -12.96 -8.92
CA ASP A 35 2.79 -12.30 -9.78
C ASP A 35 3.33 -11.08 -10.53
N GLY A 36 4.54 -10.62 -10.21
CA GLY A 36 5.15 -9.43 -10.81
C GLY A 36 4.49 -8.11 -10.38
N LEU A 37 3.60 -8.12 -9.38
CA LEU A 37 2.81 -6.95 -9.00
C LEU A 37 3.37 -6.26 -7.75
N LYS A 38 3.45 -4.93 -7.83
CA LYS A 38 3.58 -4.08 -6.64
C LYS A 38 2.27 -4.12 -5.84
N PRO A 39 2.30 -3.89 -4.52
CA PRO A 39 1.10 -3.97 -3.68
C PRO A 39 -0.08 -3.12 -4.16
N VAL A 40 0.17 -1.91 -4.69
CA VAL A 40 -0.90 -1.05 -5.23
C VAL A 40 -1.59 -1.65 -6.46
N HIS A 41 -0.84 -2.28 -7.37
CA HIS A 41 -1.42 -2.88 -8.57
C HIS A 41 -2.34 -4.04 -8.21
N ARG A 42 -1.91 -4.90 -7.27
CA ARG A 42 -2.72 -6.03 -6.78
C ARG A 42 -4.02 -5.55 -6.14
N ARG A 43 -3.97 -4.49 -5.34
CA ARG A 43 -5.16 -3.89 -4.70
C ARG A 43 -6.15 -3.34 -5.73
N ILE A 44 -5.68 -2.66 -6.78
CA ILE A 44 -6.55 -2.15 -7.86
C ILE A 44 -7.23 -3.30 -8.59
N LEU A 45 -6.47 -4.31 -9.03
CA LEU A 45 -7.02 -5.46 -9.75
C LEU A 45 -8.02 -6.25 -8.90
N TYR A 46 -7.70 -6.43 -7.61
CA TYR A 46 -8.60 -7.09 -6.67
C TYR A 46 -9.89 -6.28 -6.44
N ALA A 47 -9.79 -4.97 -6.24
CA ALA A 47 -10.97 -4.11 -6.11
C ALA A 47 -11.85 -4.16 -7.36
N MET A 48 -11.26 -4.11 -8.56
CA MET A 48 -11.98 -4.24 -9.82
C MET A 48 -12.66 -5.62 -9.96
N HIS A 49 -12.00 -6.70 -9.52
CA HIS A 49 -12.56 -8.04 -9.49
C HIS A 49 -13.79 -8.13 -8.56
N GLU A 50 -13.68 -7.62 -7.33
CA GLU A 50 -14.79 -7.61 -6.35
C GLU A 50 -15.97 -6.75 -6.81
N MET A 51 -15.70 -5.70 -7.60
CA MET A 51 -16.73 -4.88 -8.24
C MET A 51 -17.35 -5.54 -9.49
N GLY A 52 -16.87 -6.72 -9.91
CA GLY A 52 -17.32 -7.42 -11.11
C GLY A 52 -16.93 -6.73 -12.43
N LEU A 53 -15.85 -5.93 -12.44
CA LEU A 53 -15.38 -5.18 -13.61
C LEU A 53 -14.46 -6.04 -14.47
N THR A 54 -15.06 -6.99 -15.19
CA THR A 54 -14.36 -7.79 -16.19
C THR A 54 -14.36 -7.11 -17.56
N HIS A 55 -13.52 -7.60 -18.47
CA HIS A 55 -13.36 -7.07 -19.83
C HIS A 55 -14.64 -7.09 -20.67
N GLU A 56 -15.61 -7.94 -20.34
CA GLU A 56 -16.91 -8.04 -21.02
C GLU A 56 -17.90 -6.94 -20.59
N LYS A 57 -17.65 -6.26 -19.47
CA LYS A 57 -18.57 -5.27 -18.89
C LYS A 57 -18.27 -3.86 -19.41
N PRO A 58 -19.30 -2.98 -19.50
CA PRO A 58 -19.08 -1.59 -19.85
C PRO A 58 -18.15 -0.87 -18.87
N TYR A 59 -17.37 0.07 -19.40
CA TYR A 59 -16.45 0.88 -18.60
C TYR A 59 -17.14 1.62 -17.44
N LYS A 60 -16.42 1.74 -16.32
CA LYS A 60 -16.79 2.58 -15.19
C LYS A 60 -15.79 3.72 -15.04
N LYS A 61 -16.25 4.83 -14.46
CA LYS A 61 -15.40 6.00 -14.21
C LYS A 61 -14.24 5.64 -13.28
N ALA A 62 -13.02 6.03 -13.66
CA ALA A 62 -11.81 5.77 -12.89
C ALA A 62 -11.92 6.22 -11.42
N ALA A 63 -12.52 7.38 -11.17
CA ALA A 63 -12.73 7.92 -9.82
C ALA A 63 -13.48 6.95 -8.89
N ARG A 64 -14.41 6.14 -9.44
CA ARG A 64 -15.13 5.12 -8.66
C ARG A 64 -14.21 3.97 -8.23
N ILE A 65 -13.35 3.49 -9.14
CA ILE A 65 -12.40 2.40 -8.86
C ILE A 65 -11.34 2.87 -7.86
N VAL A 66 -10.85 4.11 -8.02
CA VAL A 66 -9.91 4.73 -7.06
C VAL A 66 -10.54 4.86 -5.68
N GLY A 67 -11.78 5.37 -5.59
CA GLY A 67 -12.49 5.49 -4.32
C GLY A 67 -12.68 4.16 -3.60
N GLU A 68 -13.07 3.11 -4.33
CA GLU A 68 -13.21 1.77 -3.77
C GLU A 68 -11.87 1.20 -3.29
N THR A 69 -10.82 1.35 -4.10
CA THR A 69 -9.47 0.86 -3.78
C THR A 69 -8.94 1.53 -2.52
N LEU A 70 -9.10 2.86 -2.41
CA LEU A 70 -8.67 3.63 -1.24
C LEU A 70 -9.46 3.26 0.01
N GLY A 71 -10.80 3.16 -0.11
CA GLY A 71 -11.67 2.90 1.03
C GLY A 71 -11.52 1.51 1.63
N LYS A 72 -11.16 0.51 0.83
CA LYS A 72 -11.13 -0.90 1.27
C LYS A 72 -9.75 -1.50 1.39
N TYR A 73 -8.78 -1.10 0.57
CA TYR A 73 -7.54 -1.86 0.40
C TYR A 73 -6.25 -1.04 0.46
N HIS A 74 -6.28 0.25 0.15
CA HIS A 74 -5.09 1.10 0.06
C HIS A 74 -5.26 2.38 0.88
N PRO A 75 -4.71 2.45 2.11
CA PRO A 75 -4.70 3.70 2.86
C PRO A 75 -3.74 4.73 2.24
#